data_AF-A0A165AQ71-F1
#
_entry.id   AF-A0A165AQ71-F1
#
_cell.length_a   1.000
_cell.length_b   1.000
_cell.length_c   1.000
_cell.angle_alpha   90.00
_cell.angle_beta   90.00
_cell.angle_gamma   90.00
#
_symmetry.space_group_name_H-M   'P 1'
#
loop_
_entity.id
_entity.type
_entity.pdbx_description
1 polymer ?
#
loop_
_entity_poly.entity_id
_entity_poly.type
_entity_poly.pdbx_seq_one_letter_code
_entity_poly.pdbx_strand_id
1 'polypeptide(L)'
;MLIGPVKADDQQDKIGRLIVEFLNYPQIHPLLPVEFRDMVMDRPSGIRSKQDKDGFQRICAGVLWANKSEWAKLFEDPAWCAGMDAVEHTRDSVDVAATRGVIDRLTLRSALIHRRRTITSAQTFVERVLSRIDIILWSVDYAKVDRFSCGQLFRKMSKYQYPQYFSGVSEKTAWEAVAPQYRQWSKSLHNEITGYNRMYEMFIMYGPIILMDPVWQESAMRSHSRSAVHDALMRLSYSLDGPSYKGEKYHFLSPKIPAIEQALLSMVELIAGPFIAEHIFNFLDEMQPHIKIRCWPGFDKQRPNSG
;
A
#
# COMPACT_ATOMS: atom_id res chain seq x y z
N MET A 1 4.48 0.80 37.08
CA MET A 1 5.16 1.82 36.26
C MET A 1 4.11 2.66 35.56
N LEU A 2 4.01 3.94 35.93
CA LEU A 2 3.08 4.90 35.36
C LEU A 2 3.66 5.42 34.05
N ILE A 3 3.01 5.14 32.92
CA ILE A 3 3.28 5.84 31.66
C ILE A 3 2.65 7.22 31.82
N GLY A 4 3.47 8.22 32.14
CA GLY A 4 3.01 9.61 32.25
C GLY A 4 2.41 10.09 30.92
N PRO A 5 1.49 11.08 30.95
CA PRO A 5 0.97 11.66 29.72
C PRO A 5 2.14 12.29 28.96
N VAL A 6 2.46 11.73 27.79
CA VAL A 6 3.31 12.43 26.81
C VAL A 6 2.60 13.74 26.51
N LYS A 7 3.20 14.87 26.91
CA LYS A 7 2.65 16.21 26.71
C LYS A 7 2.39 16.39 25.22
N ALA A 8 1.18 16.80 24.86
CA ALA A 8 0.78 17.01 23.47
C ALA A 8 1.73 17.98 22.73
N ASP A 9 2.32 18.93 23.47
CA ASP A 9 3.32 19.90 22.99
C ASP A 9 4.59 19.21 22.45
N ASP A 10 5.15 18.23 23.17
CA ASP A 10 6.38 17.54 22.77
C ASP A 10 6.21 16.76 21.46
N GLN A 11 5.01 16.22 21.23
CA GLN A 11 4.69 15.48 20.02
C GLN A 11 4.48 16.42 18.83
N GLN A 12 3.79 17.55 19.04
CA GLN A 12 3.59 18.55 18.01
C GLN A 12 4.94 19.15 17.57
N ASP A 13 5.84 19.41 18.51
CA ASP A 13 7.20 19.87 18.23
C ASP A 13 8.05 18.83 17.49
N LYS A 14 7.84 17.54 17.78
CA LYS A 14 8.50 16.46 17.02
C LYS A 14 7.99 16.40 15.58
N ILE A 15 6.68 16.52 15.36
CA ILE A 15 6.08 16.55 14.03
C ILE A 15 6.58 17.77 13.24
N GLY A 16 6.59 18.95 13.86
CA GLY A 16 7.10 20.18 13.23
C GLY A 16 8.56 20.07 12.80
N ARG A 17 9.43 19.50 13.65
CA ARG A 17 10.83 19.23 13.30
C ARG A 17 10.98 18.26 12.14
N LEU A 18 10.18 17.19 12.10
CA LEU A 18 10.18 16.24 10.99
C LEU A 18 9.75 16.91 9.68
N ILE A 19 8.68 17.70 9.70
CA ILE A 19 8.22 18.46 8.53
C ILE A 19 9.34 19.35 7.98
N VAL A 20 9.99 20.13 8.85
CA VAL A 20 11.13 20.99 8.46
C VAL A 20 12.29 20.16 7.90
N GLU A 21 12.59 19.01 8.51
CA GLU A 21 13.65 18.11 8.04
C GLU A 21 13.34 17.52 6.65
N PHE A 22 12.09 17.14 6.39
CA PHE A 22 11.67 16.65 5.07
C PHE A 22 11.73 17.76 4.01
N LEU A 23 11.29 18.99 4.34
CA LEU A 23 11.27 20.12 3.42
C LEU A 23 12.68 20.65 3.08
N ASN A 24 13.60 20.64 4.05
CA ASN A 24 14.97 21.14 3.85
C ASN A 24 15.88 20.15 3.10
N TYR A 25 15.38 18.96 2.78
CA TYR A 25 16.16 17.96 2.10
C TYR A 25 16.20 18.24 0.58
N PRO A 26 17.34 18.05 -0.12
CA PRO A 26 17.48 18.44 -1.51
C PRO A 26 16.39 17.82 -2.40
N GLN A 27 15.79 18.60 -3.28
CA GLN A 27 14.83 18.05 -4.25
C GLN A 27 15.58 17.17 -5.26
N ILE A 28 15.09 15.95 -5.45
CA ILE A 28 15.62 15.03 -6.47
C ILE A 28 14.86 15.29 -7.78
N HIS A 29 15.58 15.28 -8.90
CA HIS A 29 14.98 15.21 -10.22
C HIS A 29 14.08 13.97 -10.36
N PRO A 30 13.12 13.95 -11.31
CA PRO A 30 12.34 12.74 -11.59
C PRO A 30 13.27 11.55 -11.79
N LEU A 31 12.96 10.41 -11.16
CA LEU A 31 13.79 9.21 -11.25
C LEU A 31 13.78 8.69 -12.69
N LEU A 32 14.96 8.39 -13.23
CA LEU A 32 15.07 7.75 -14.53
C LEU A 32 14.47 6.34 -14.46
N PRO A 33 13.90 5.81 -15.56
CA PRO A 33 13.27 4.47 -15.57
C PRO A 33 14.20 3.36 -15.05
N VAL A 34 15.49 3.44 -15.34
CA VAL A 34 16.52 2.50 -14.87
C VAL A 34 16.75 2.59 -13.35
N GLU A 35 16.80 3.80 -12.80
CA GLU A 35 16.98 4.05 -11.36
C GLU A 35 15.75 3.58 -10.58
N PHE A 36 14.57 3.85 -11.12
CA PHE A 36 13.31 3.44 -10.53
C PHE A 36 13.13 1.92 -10.56
N ARG A 37 13.49 1.26 -11.68
CA ARG A 37 13.57 -0.20 -11.76
C ARG A 37 14.49 -0.76 -10.67
N ASP A 38 15.73 -0.28 -10.58
CA ASP A 38 16.70 -0.81 -9.63
C ASP A 38 16.25 -0.63 -8.18
N MET A 39 15.60 0.49 -7.88
CA MET A 39 14.96 0.74 -6.59
C MET A 39 13.82 -0.24 -6.29
N VAL A 40 12.83 -0.42 -7.18
CA VAL A 40 11.70 -1.33 -6.91
C VAL A 40 12.16 -2.79 -6.79
N MET A 41 13.25 -3.15 -7.47
CA MET A 41 13.78 -4.52 -7.49
C MET A 41 14.78 -4.82 -6.36
N ASP A 42 15.01 -3.88 -5.43
CA ASP A 42 15.96 -4.02 -4.30
C ASP A 42 17.37 -4.49 -4.75
N ARG A 43 17.77 -4.12 -5.97
CA ARG A 43 19.16 -4.29 -6.42
C ARG A 43 20.02 -3.30 -5.63
N PRO A 44 21.30 -3.62 -5.33
CA PRO A 44 22.18 -2.71 -4.59
C PRO A 44 22.41 -1.44 -5.43
N SER A 45 21.54 -0.45 -5.27
CA SER A 45 21.57 0.84 -5.96
C SER A 45 22.48 1.85 -5.27
N GLY A 46 23.27 1.41 -4.29
CA GLY A 46 24.14 2.28 -3.48
C GLY A 46 23.41 3.20 -2.51
N ILE A 47 22.07 3.23 -2.53
CA ILE A 47 21.24 4.08 -1.67
C ILE A 47 20.78 3.26 -0.47
N ARG A 48 21.63 3.11 0.56
CA ARG A 48 21.19 2.63 1.87
C ARG A 48 20.62 3.79 2.67
N SER A 49 19.29 3.80 2.82
CA SER A 49 18.49 4.93 3.28
C SER A 49 18.25 4.99 4.79
N LYS A 50 18.02 6.21 5.27
CA LYS A 50 17.10 6.44 6.39
C LYS A 50 15.68 6.28 5.83
N GLN A 51 15.07 5.12 6.04
CA GLN A 51 13.98 4.56 5.21
C GLN A 51 12.86 5.55 4.82
N ASP A 52 12.23 6.25 5.77
CA ASP A 52 11.05 7.09 5.48
C ASP A 52 11.37 8.40 4.73
N LYS A 53 12.56 8.98 4.96
CA LYS A 53 12.99 10.24 4.35
C LYS A 53 13.29 10.10 2.87
N ASP A 54 14.05 9.05 2.55
CA ASP A 54 14.37 8.75 1.17
C ASP A 54 13.11 8.24 0.44
N GLY A 55 12.18 7.56 1.14
CA GLY A 55 10.85 7.25 0.62
C GLY A 55 10.04 8.50 0.25
N PHE A 56 9.99 9.51 1.13
CA PHE A 56 9.28 10.76 0.85
C PHE A 56 9.88 11.52 -0.34
N GLN A 57 11.21 11.58 -0.44
CA GLN A 57 11.84 12.21 -1.60
C GLN A 57 11.48 11.53 -2.91
N ARG A 58 11.39 10.20 -2.94
CA ARG A 58 11.03 9.46 -4.16
C ARG A 58 9.57 9.65 -4.52
N ILE A 59 8.68 9.75 -3.53
CA ILE A 59 7.31 10.24 -3.74
C ILE A 59 7.35 11.58 -4.46
N CYS A 60 8.08 12.56 -3.91
CA CYS A 60 8.18 13.89 -4.49
C CYS A 60 8.85 13.88 -5.87
N ALA A 61 9.88 13.08 -6.10
CA ALA A 61 10.57 12.97 -7.39
C ALA A 61 9.62 12.45 -8.48
N GLY A 62 8.84 11.42 -8.15
CA GLY A 62 8.09 10.65 -9.14
C GLY A 62 9.02 9.88 -10.08
N VAL A 63 8.47 9.45 -11.21
CA VAL A 63 9.21 8.77 -12.26
C VAL A 63 9.15 9.58 -13.55
N LEU A 64 10.24 9.59 -14.31
CA LEU A 64 10.25 10.15 -15.65
C LEU A 64 9.35 9.32 -16.57
N TRP A 65 8.59 9.98 -17.44
CA TRP A 65 7.77 9.30 -18.43
C TRP A 65 8.63 8.40 -19.33
N ALA A 66 8.18 7.16 -19.53
CA ALA A 66 8.82 6.21 -20.42
C ALA A 66 7.80 5.26 -21.01
N ASN A 67 7.82 5.04 -22.32
CA ASN A 67 6.83 4.21 -23.00
C ASN A 67 7.05 2.70 -22.73
N LYS A 68 6.08 1.85 -23.09
CA LYS A 68 6.15 0.40 -22.85
C LYS A 68 7.40 -0.26 -23.47
N SER A 69 7.86 0.20 -24.64
CA SER A 69 9.06 -0.34 -25.30
C SER A 69 10.35 -0.02 -24.54
N GLU A 70 10.41 1.14 -23.88
CA GLU A 70 11.55 1.52 -23.05
C GLU A 70 11.59 0.68 -21.77
N TRP A 71 10.42 0.43 -21.16
CA TRP A 71 10.32 -0.53 -20.06
C TRP A 71 10.70 -1.95 -20.51
N ALA A 72 10.23 -2.41 -21.67
CA ALA A 72 10.56 -3.74 -22.18
C ALA A 72 12.07 -3.96 -22.27
N LYS A 73 12.82 -2.98 -22.80
CA LYS A 73 14.30 -3.00 -22.85
C LYS A 73 14.95 -3.19 -21.49
N LEU A 74 14.35 -2.63 -20.45
CA LEU A 74 14.88 -2.70 -19.08
C LEU A 74 14.63 -4.06 -18.40
N PHE A 75 13.72 -4.87 -18.95
CA PHE A 75 13.34 -6.21 -18.46
C PHE A 75 13.70 -7.34 -19.44
N GLU A 76 14.60 -7.12 -20.41
CA GLU A 76 15.01 -8.13 -21.42
C GLU A 76 15.71 -9.39 -20.85
N ASP A 77 16.09 -9.41 -19.57
CA ASP A 77 16.81 -10.54 -18.97
C ASP A 77 15.85 -11.70 -18.58
N PRO A 78 16.07 -12.94 -19.04
CA PRO A 78 15.20 -14.09 -18.80
C PRO A 78 14.92 -14.43 -17.32
N ALA A 79 15.73 -13.92 -16.37
CA ALA A 79 15.54 -14.15 -14.95
C ALA A 79 14.23 -13.55 -14.38
N TRP A 80 13.52 -12.69 -15.13
CA TRP A 80 12.38 -11.92 -14.63
C TRP A 80 11.00 -12.55 -14.85
N CYS A 81 10.85 -13.48 -15.79
CA CYS A 81 9.54 -13.96 -16.27
C CYS A 81 9.11 -15.34 -15.72
N ALA A 82 9.79 -15.88 -14.69
CA ALA A 82 9.53 -17.22 -14.18
C ALA A 82 8.76 -17.23 -12.85
N GLY A 83 7.55 -17.80 -12.83
CA GLY A 83 6.93 -18.33 -11.61
C GLY A 83 5.41 -18.14 -11.51
N MET A 84 4.69 -19.25 -11.31
CA MET A 84 3.21 -19.37 -11.34
C MET A 84 2.44 -18.72 -10.18
N ASP A 85 3.06 -17.93 -9.29
CA ASP A 85 2.43 -17.54 -8.02
C ASP A 85 1.62 -16.22 -8.06
N ALA A 86 2.04 -15.24 -8.88
CA ALA A 86 1.32 -13.96 -9.00
C ALA A 86 -0.05 -14.09 -9.69
N VAL A 87 -0.16 -15.02 -10.65
CA VAL A 87 -1.44 -15.33 -11.33
C VAL A 87 -2.40 -16.02 -10.37
N GLU A 88 -1.91 -16.95 -9.54
CA GLU A 88 -2.71 -17.58 -8.48
C GLU A 88 -3.20 -16.53 -7.47
N HIS A 89 -2.32 -15.65 -6.97
CA HIS A 89 -2.71 -14.55 -6.08
C HIS A 89 -3.76 -13.65 -6.73
N THR A 90 -3.58 -13.26 -7.99
CA THR A 90 -4.55 -12.40 -8.68
C THR A 90 -5.91 -13.09 -8.81
N ARG A 91 -5.94 -14.39 -9.16
CA ARG A 91 -7.17 -15.17 -9.21
C ARG A 91 -7.85 -15.25 -7.84
N ASP A 92 -7.09 -15.58 -6.80
CA ASP A 92 -7.59 -15.61 -5.43
C ASP A 92 -8.19 -14.24 -5.02
N SER A 93 -7.52 -13.12 -5.35
CA SER A 93 -8.02 -11.78 -5.01
C SER A 93 -9.31 -11.43 -5.77
N VAL A 94 -9.39 -11.79 -7.07
CA VAL A 94 -10.61 -11.63 -7.89
C VAL A 94 -11.77 -12.45 -7.33
N ASP A 95 -11.54 -13.71 -6.96
CA ASP A 95 -12.57 -14.59 -6.39
C ASP A 95 -13.05 -14.06 -5.04
N VAL A 96 -12.14 -13.52 -4.22
CA VAL A 96 -12.51 -12.86 -2.96
C VAL A 96 -13.32 -11.61 -3.21
N ALA A 97 -12.99 -10.79 -4.22
CA ALA A 97 -13.78 -9.60 -4.57
C ALA A 97 -15.22 -9.94 -4.98
N ALA A 98 -15.44 -11.09 -5.63
CA ALA A 98 -16.77 -11.58 -6.03
C ALA A 98 -17.64 -12.05 -4.85
N THR A 99 -17.06 -12.24 -3.65
CA THR A 99 -17.81 -12.69 -2.46
C THR A 99 -18.75 -11.60 -1.94
N ARG A 100 -20.05 -11.90 -1.79
CA ARG A 100 -21.08 -10.90 -1.43
C ARG A 100 -20.93 -10.34 -0.01
N GLY A 101 -20.58 -11.17 0.96
CA GLY A 101 -20.52 -10.78 2.38
C GLY A 101 -19.25 -10.00 2.74
N VAL A 102 -19.40 -8.81 3.34
CA VAL A 102 -18.26 -7.96 3.76
C VAL A 102 -17.36 -8.69 4.76
N ILE A 103 -17.95 -9.36 5.76
CA ILE A 103 -17.19 -10.14 6.76
C ILE A 103 -16.43 -11.30 6.12
N ASP A 104 -17.04 -11.95 5.12
CA ASP A 104 -16.42 -13.06 4.38
C ASP A 104 -15.25 -12.56 3.54
N ARG A 105 -15.44 -11.47 2.80
CA ARG A 105 -14.36 -10.81 2.04
C ARG A 105 -13.19 -10.45 2.92
N LEU A 106 -13.43 -9.79 4.06
CA LEU A 106 -12.38 -9.39 4.99
C LEU A 106 -11.63 -10.60 5.56
N THR A 107 -12.35 -11.69 5.86
CA THR A 107 -11.74 -12.93 6.36
C THR A 107 -10.82 -13.55 5.31
N LEU A 108 -11.31 -13.70 4.08
CA LEU A 108 -10.56 -14.31 2.99
C LEU A 108 -9.36 -13.44 2.57
N ARG A 109 -9.51 -12.11 2.47
CA ARG A 109 -8.38 -11.20 2.19
C ARG A 109 -7.30 -11.28 3.26
N SER A 110 -7.69 -11.34 4.53
CA SER A 110 -6.72 -11.48 5.62
C SER A 110 -5.91 -12.76 5.49
N ALA A 111 -6.56 -13.86 5.11
CA ALA A 111 -5.88 -15.12 4.86
C ALA A 111 -4.89 -15.04 3.70
N LEU A 112 -5.29 -14.43 2.57
CA LEU A 112 -4.41 -14.21 1.43
C LEU A 112 -3.17 -13.40 1.83
N ILE A 113 -3.38 -12.28 2.53
CA ILE A 113 -2.28 -11.44 3.04
C ILE A 113 -1.32 -12.25 3.91
N HIS A 114 -1.83 -13.06 4.85
CA HIS A 114 -0.97 -13.85 5.75
C HIS A 114 -0.22 -14.98 5.02
N ARG A 115 -0.86 -15.69 4.09
CA ARG A 115 -0.26 -16.81 3.33
C ARG A 115 0.96 -16.35 2.53
N ARG A 116 0.97 -15.09 2.07
CA ARG A 116 1.96 -14.57 1.11
C ARG A 116 3.10 -13.76 1.73
N ARG A 117 3.23 -13.71 3.07
CA ARG A 117 4.31 -12.97 3.76
C ARG A 117 5.74 -13.54 3.55
N THR A 118 5.94 -14.60 2.77
CA THR A 118 7.18 -15.40 2.73
C THR A 118 7.87 -15.56 1.35
N ILE A 119 7.67 -14.67 0.36
CA ILE A 119 8.17 -14.88 -1.02
C ILE A 119 9.25 -13.85 -1.49
N THR A 120 10.27 -14.32 -2.23
CA THR A 120 11.50 -13.64 -2.80
C THR A 120 11.37 -13.27 -4.29
N SER A 121 12.32 -12.63 -5.02
CA SER A 121 12.91 -11.27 -4.93
C SER A 121 12.50 -10.39 -6.15
N ALA A 122 12.01 -10.99 -7.25
CA ALA A 122 11.44 -10.27 -8.41
C ALA A 122 9.91 -10.37 -8.44
N GLN A 123 9.35 -11.53 -8.08
CA GLN A 123 7.95 -11.69 -7.69
C GLN A 123 7.60 -10.79 -6.50
N THR A 124 8.57 -10.51 -5.62
CA THR A 124 8.42 -9.58 -4.51
C THR A 124 7.91 -8.21 -4.97
N PHE A 125 8.23 -7.68 -6.17
CA PHE A 125 7.61 -6.42 -6.62
C PHE A 125 6.11 -6.58 -6.87
N VAL A 126 5.71 -7.50 -7.75
CA VAL A 126 4.31 -7.71 -8.13
C VAL A 126 3.47 -8.15 -6.92
N GLU A 127 3.99 -9.06 -6.11
CA GLU A 127 3.34 -9.50 -4.88
C GLU A 127 3.25 -8.40 -3.82
N ARG A 128 4.25 -7.51 -3.70
CA ARG A 128 4.13 -6.32 -2.84
C ARG A 128 3.01 -5.42 -3.33
N VAL A 129 2.92 -5.19 -4.63
CA VAL A 129 1.83 -4.40 -5.23
C VAL A 129 0.48 -5.05 -4.92
N LEU A 130 0.30 -6.33 -5.24
CA LEU A 130 -0.96 -7.06 -4.99
C LEU A 130 -1.32 -7.11 -3.50
N SER A 131 -0.34 -7.37 -2.63
CA SER A 131 -0.56 -7.35 -1.18
C SER A 131 -0.98 -5.97 -0.67
N ARG A 132 -0.40 -4.88 -1.20
CA ARG A 132 -0.81 -3.51 -0.87
C ARG A 132 -2.22 -3.20 -1.37
N ILE A 133 -2.58 -3.67 -2.56
CA ILE A 133 -3.96 -3.60 -3.08
C ILE A 133 -4.92 -4.30 -2.13
N ASP A 134 -4.63 -5.55 -1.74
CA ASP A 134 -5.48 -6.31 -0.81
C ASP A 134 -5.60 -5.61 0.56
N ILE A 135 -4.53 -5.01 1.07
CA ILE A 135 -4.53 -4.21 2.30
C ILE A 135 -5.43 -2.96 2.18
N ILE A 136 -5.33 -2.25 1.06
CA ILE A 136 -6.15 -1.05 0.80
C ILE A 136 -7.62 -1.45 0.71
N LEU A 137 -7.93 -2.46 -0.09
CA LEU A 137 -9.30 -2.96 -0.24
C LEU A 137 -9.85 -3.54 1.07
N TRP A 138 -9.02 -4.19 1.88
CA TRP A 138 -9.39 -4.61 3.23
C TRP A 138 -9.80 -3.40 4.09
N SER A 139 -9.03 -2.32 4.05
CA SER A 139 -9.32 -1.10 4.82
C SER A 139 -10.64 -0.43 4.38
N VAL A 140 -10.89 -0.40 3.06
CA VAL A 140 -12.14 0.12 2.47
C VAL A 140 -13.35 -0.71 2.92
N ASP A 141 -13.25 -2.04 2.90
CA ASP A 141 -14.34 -2.91 3.35
C ASP A 141 -14.52 -2.87 4.88
N TYR A 142 -13.43 -2.77 5.64
CA TYR A 142 -13.47 -2.68 7.10
C TYR A 142 -14.17 -1.41 7.57
N ALA A 143 -14.01 -0.29 6.86
CA ALA A 143 -14.72 0.95 7.16
C ALA A 143 -16.26 0.83 7.06
N LYS A 144 -16.77 -0.21 6.39
CA LYS A 144 -18.21 -0.49 6.25
C LYS A 144 -18.75 -1.39 7.38
N VAL A 145 -17.88 -1.94 8.23
CA VAL A 145 -18.27 -2.84 9.32
C VAL A 145 -18.76 -2.03 10.52
N ASP A 146 -19.97 -2.32 10.99
CA ASP A 146 -20.51 -1.69 12.19
C ASP A 146 -19.84 -2.23 13.47
N ARG A 147 -19.89 -1.45 14.55
CA ARG A 147 -19.22 -1.79 15.82
C ARG A 147 -19.70 -3.12 16.43
N PHE A 148 -20.96 -3.52 16.20
CA PHE A 148 -21.50 -4.76 16.75
C PHE A 148 -20.98 -5.98 15.97
N SER A 149 -20.78 -5.84 14.66
CA SER A 149 -20.24 -6.89 13.77
C SER A 149 -18.72 -7.10 13.88
N CYS A 150 -17.96 -6.13 14.39
CA CYS A 150 -16.50 -6.26 14.58
C CYS A 150 -16.11 -7.49 15.42
N GLY A 151 -16.89 -7.80 16.47
CA GLY A 151 -16.65 -8.96 17.31
C GLY A 151 -16.79 -10.28 16.54
N GLN A 152 -17.79 -10.38 15.67
CA GLN A 152 -18.00 -11.56 14.83
C GLN A 152 -16.88 -11.73 13.79
N LEU A 153 -16.47 -10.62 13.16
CA LEU A 153 -15.34 -10.59 12.24
C LEU A 153 -14.07 -11.14 12.89
N PHE A 154 -13.70 -10.65 14.08
CA PHE A 154 -12.46 -11.08 14.75
C PHE A 154 -12.50 -12.57 15.14
N ARG A 155 -13.66 -13.05 15.58
CA ARG A 155 -13.85 -14.48 15.87
C ARG A 155 -13.72 -15.34 14.61
N LYS A 156 -14.26 -14.88 13.48
CA LYS A 156 -14.16 -15.59 12.21
C LYS A 156 -12.72 -15.61 11.67
N MET A 157 -12.04 -14.47 11.71
CA MET A 157 -10.64 -14.34 11.31
C MET A 157 -9.71 -15.22 12.15
N SER A 158 -9.84 -15.19 13.48
CA SER A 158 -9.00 -16.02 14.37
C SER A 158 -9.20 -17.51 14.13
N LYS A 159 -10.45 -17.98 13.96
CA LYS A 159 -10.75 -19.37 13.61
C LYS A 159 -10.13 -19.80 12.28
N TYR A 160 -10.20 -18.92 11.29
CA TYR A 160 -9.66 -19.21 9.97
C TYR A 160 -8.13 -19.25 9.97
N GLN A 161 -7.48 -18.28 10.62
CA GLN A 161 -6.02 -18.15 10.64
C GLN A 161 -5.33 -19.19 11.56
N TYR A 162 -6.02 -19.62 12.61
CA TYR A 162 -5.46 -20.50 13.64
C TYR A 162 -6.43 -21.63 14.01
N PRO A 163 -6.80 -22.49 13.04
CA PRO A 163 -7.80 -23.54 13.25
C PRO A 163 -7.40 -24.54 14.35
N GLN A 164 -6.10 -24.77 14.57
CA GLN A 164 -5.57 -25.64 15.62
C GLN A 164 -5.89 -25.16 17.03
N TYR A 165 -6.11 -23.85 17.23
CA TYR A 165 -6.42 -23.26 18.53
C TYR A 165 -7.91 -22.98 18.72
N PHE A 166 -8.67 -22.79 17.63
CA PHE A 166 -10.02 -22.21 17.71
C PHE A 166 -11.14 -22.99 16.99
N SER A 167 -10.83 -24.07 16.26
CA SER A 167 -11.84 -24.85 15.50
C SER A 167 -12.97 -25.41 16.38
N GLY A 168 -12.68 -25.83 17.61
CA GLY A 168 -13.67 -26.35 18.57
C GLY A 168 -14.46 -25.28 19.35
N VAL A 169 -14.15 -24.00 19.17
CA VAL A 169 -14.78 -22.90 19.94
C VAL A 169 -16.09 -22.52 19.27
N SER A 170 -17.23 -22.98 19.77
CA SER A 170 -18.55 -22.51 19.28
C SER A 170 -18.77 -21.03 19.58
N GLU A 171 -19.62 -20.34 18.81
CA GLU A 171 -19.98 -18.92 19.06
C GLU A 171 -20.63 -18.69 20.44
N LYS A 172 -21.21 -19.74 21.01
CA LYS A 172 -21.88 -19.75 22.32
C LYS A 172 -20.97 -20.14 23.48
N THR A 173 -19.80 -20.72 23.20
CA THR A 173 -18.84 -21.11 24.25
C THR A 173 -18.14 -19.87 24.79
N ALA A 174 -17.93 -19.84 26.11
CA ALA A 174 -17.16 -18.77 26.74
C ALA A 174 -15.74 -18.74 26.12
N TRP A 175 -15.40 -17.64 25.46
CA TRP A 175 -14.05 -17.35 24.94
C TRP A 175 -13.00 -17.25 26.07
N GLU A 176 -13.40 -17.47 27.33
CA GLU A 176 -12.61 -17.41 28.55
C GLU A 176 -11.49 -18.45 28.61
N ALA A 177 -11.70 -19.67 28.09
CA ALA A 177 -10.68 -20.74 28.10
C ALA A 177 -9.54 -20.53 27.07
N VAL A 178 -9.82 -19.79 25.98
CA VAL A 178 -8.88 -19.40 24.91
C VAL A 178 -8.53 -17.91 24.97
N ALA A 179 -8.96 -17.23 26.04
CA ALA A 179 -8.84 -15.79 26.19
C ALA A 179 -7.40 -15.28 26.10
N PRO A 180 -6.35 -15.95 26.63
CA PRO A 180 -4.99 -15.43 26.53
C PRO A 180 -4.49 -15.36 25.08
N GLN A 181 -4.64 -16.45 24.31
CA GLN A 181 -4.21 -16.52 22.91
C GLN A 181 -5.06 -15.60 22.04
N TYR A 182 -6.38 -15.59 22.23
CA TYR A 182 -7.27 -14.69 21.50
C TYR A 182 -6.99 -13.22 21.84
N ARG A 183 -6.73 -12.86 23.10
CA ARG A 183 -6.36 -11.49 23.49
C ARG A 183 -5.02 -11.07 22.90
N GLN A 184 -4.03 -11.95 22.89
CA GLN A 184 -2.72 -11.68 22.28
C GLN A 184 -2.86 -11.50 20.76
N TRP A 185 -3.56 -12.42 20.10
CA TRP A 185 -3.84 -12.32 18.67
C TRP A 185 -4.65 -11.06 18.34
N SER A 186 -5.71 -10.77 19.09
CA SER A 186 -6.55 -9.59 18.88
C SER A 186 -5.74 -8.31 19.06
N LYS A 187 -4.88 -8.23 20.08
CA LYS A 187 -3.96 -7.09 20.25
C LYS A 187 -3.02 -6.94 19.06
N SER A 188 -2.48 -8.04 18.53
CA SER A 188 -1.67 -8.03 17.31
C SER A 188 -2.47 -7.53 16.11
N LEU A 189 -3.69 -8.03 15.93
CA LEU A 189 -4.59 -7.64 14.85
C LEU A 189 -4.91 -6.14 14.89
N HIS A 190 -5.16 -5.54 16.06
CA HIS A 190 -5.38 -4.09 16.14
C HIS A 190 -4.19 -3.28 15.62
N ASN A 191 -2.96 -3.75 15.81
CA ASN A 191 -1.78 -3.11 15.22
C ASN A 191 -1.73 -3.31 13.71
N GLU A 192 -2.11 -4.49 13.19
CA GLU A 192 -2.21 -4.74 11.75
C GLU A 192 -3.27 -3.85 11.10
N ILE A 193 -4.47 -3.77 11.69
CA ILE A 193 -5.56 -2.87 11.24
C ILE A 193 -5.07 -1.42 11.18
N THR A 194 -4.30 -0.98 12.17
CA THR A 194 -3.70 0.36 12.15
C THR A 194 -2.76 0.54 10.96
N GLY A 195 -1.90 -0.46 10.69
CA GLY A 195 -1.01 -0.45 9.52
C GLY A 195 -1.78 -0.45 8.19
N TYR A 196 -2.86 -1.23 8.09
CA TYR A 196 -3.72 -1.29 6.91
C TYR A 196 -4.37 0.07 6.63
N ASN A 197 -4.98 0.68 7.64
CA ASN A 197 -5.61 1.99 7.51
C ASN A 197 -4.59 3.08 7.13
N ARG A 198 -3.37 3.05 7.69
CA ARG A 198 -2.31 4.00 7.33
C ARG A 198 -1.81 3.81 5.89
N MET A 199 -1.74 2.57 5.40
CA MET A 199 -1.43 2.30 3.99
C MET A 199 -2.49 2.91 3.06
N TYR A 200 -3.77 2.72 3.41
CA TYR A 200 -4.88 3.34 2.69
C TYR A 200 -4.80 4.88 2.73
N GLU A 201 -4.53 5.47 3.89
CA GLU A 201 -4.32 6.92 4.03
C GLU A 201 -3.17 7.44 3.16
N MET A 202 -2.01 6.77 3.18
CA MET A 202 -0.88 7.14 2.32
C MET A 202 -1.26 7.06 0.84
N PHE A 203 -1.95 5.99 0.43
CA PHE A 203 -2.39 5.81 -0.95
C PHE A 203 -3.37 6.89 -1.41
N ILE A 204 -4.36 7.28 -0.60
CA ILE A 204 -5.29 8.37 -0.99
C ILE A 204 -4.59 9.74 -1.08
N MET A 205 -3.51 9.95 -0.31
CA MET A 205 -2.78 11.22 -0.32
C MET A 205 -1.74 11.32 -1.43
N TYR A 206 -1.05 10.22 -1.74
CA TYR A 206 0.13 10.22 -2.62
C TYR A 206 -0.05 9.40 -3.90
N GLY A 207 -1.11 8.60 -3.98
CA GLY A 207 -1.47 7.86 -5.17
C GLY A 207 -0.62 6.60 -5.43
N PRO A 208 -0.54 6.15 -6.69
CA PRO A 208 -0.04 4.82 -7.05
C PRO A 208 1.44 4.57 -6.72
N ILE A 209 2.24 5.61 -6.49
CA ILE A 209 3.65 5.47 -6.08
C ILE A 209 3.80 4.71 -4.75
N ILE A 210 2.79 4.77 -3.88
CA ILE A 210 2.74 4.03 -2.62
C ILE A 210 2.69 2.51 -2.87
N LEU A 211 2.07 2.08 -3.98
CA LEU A 211 2.04 0.67 -4.35
C LEU A 211 3.43 0.16 -4.78
N MET A 212 4.31 1.05 -5.21
CA MET A 212 5.55 0.70 -5.91
C MET A 212 6.78 0.81 -5.01
N ASP A 213 6.90 1.88 -4.23
CA ASP A 213 8.11 2.16 -3.47
C ASP A 213 8.29 1.13 -2.33
N PRO A 214 9.47 0.48 -2.20
CA PRO A 214 9.71 -0.58 -1.23
C PRO A 214 9.64 -0.11 0.24
N VAL A 215 9.83 1.18 0.52
CA VAL A 215 9.80 1.72 1.90
C VAL A 215 8.42 1.59 2.52
N TRP A 216 7.35 1.76 1.73
CA TRP A 216 5.97 1.75 2.22
C TRP A 216 5.42 0.33 2.36
N GLN A 217 6.08 -0.49 3.18
CA GLN A 217 5.62 -1.83 3.51
C GLN A 217 4.76 -1.84 4.78
N GLU A 218 3.95 -2.88 4.96
CA GLU A 218 3.03 -3.00 6.09
C GLU A 218 3.74 -2.85 7.45
N SER A 219 4.94 -3.44 7.59
CA SER A 219 5.74 -3.35 8.82
C SER A 219 6.14 -1.92 9.17
N ALA A 220 6.45 -1.08 8.19
CA ALA A 220 6.73 0.34 8.40
C ALA A 220 5.48 1.10 8.89
N MET A 221 4.31 0.77 8.32
CA MET A 221 3.03 1.40 8.68
C MET A 221 2.55 1.02 10.09
N ARG A 222 2.92 -0.17 10.58
CA ARG A 222 2.58 -0.67 11.94
C ARG A 222 3.32 0.03 13.08
N SER A 223 4.33 0.86 12.82
CA SER A 223 5.13 1.51 13.86
C SER A 223 4.26 2.42 14.76
N HIS A 224 4.09 2.02 16.04
CA HIS A 224 3.44 2.63 17.23
C HIS A 224 2.36 3.75 17.13
N SER A 225 1.62 3.91 18.22
CA SER A 225 0.28 4.54 18.34
C SER A 225 0.14 6.01 17.93
N ARG A 226 1.23 6.71 17.64
CA ARG A 226 1.23 8.06 17.05
C ARG A 226 2.51 8.23 16.24
N SER A 227 2.57 7.58 15.08
CA SER A 227 3.73 7.73 14.20
C SER A 227 3.81 9.19 13.79
N ALA A 228 4.65 9.96 14.48
CA ALA A 228 4.90 11.37 14.16
C ALA A 228 5.40 11.52 12.72
N VAL A 229 6.00 10.47 12.16
CA VAL A 229 6.37 10.36 10.76
C VAL A 229 5.14 10.28 9.87
N HIS A 230 4.20 9.36 10.15
CA HIS A 230 2.93 9.28 9.42
C HIS A 230 2.17 10.60 9.48
N ASP A 231 2.02 11.18 10.68
CA ASP A 231 1.35 12.48 10.85
C ASP A 231 2.07 13.61 10.10
N ALA A 232 3.41 13.61 10.08
CA ALA A 232 4.19 14.56 9.33
C ALA A 232 3.99 14.39 7.82
N LEU A 233 4.01 13.15 7.29
CA LEU A 233 3.74 12.87 5.88
C LEU A 233 2.32 13.33 5.50
N MET A 234 1.31 12.94 6.26
CA MET A 234 -0.07 13.38 6.03
C MET A 234 -0.19 14.91 6.02
N ARG A 235 0.53 15.64 6.89
CA ARG A 235 0.56 17.11 6.87
C ARG A 235 1.33 17.68 5.68
N LEU A 236 2.48 17.09 5.33
CA LEU A 236 3.31 17.52 4.20
C LEU A 236 2.53 17.49 2.88
N SER A 237 1.68 16.49 2.65
CA SER A 237 0.85 16.44 1.44
C SER A 237 -0.02 17.70 1.22
N TYR A 238 -0.44 18.39 2.29
CA TYR A 238 -1.19 19.66 2.19
C TYR A 238 -0.29 20.88 2.04
N SER A 239 1.00 20.76 2.37
CA SER A 239 1.99 21.84 2.31
C SER A 239 2.79 21.85 1.00
N LEU A 240 2.64 20.81 0.17
CA LEU A 240 3.27 20.75 -1.16
C LEU A 240 2.46 21.58 -2.16
N ASP A 241 2.81 22.86 -2.31
CA ASP A 241 2.29 23.71 -3.39
C ASP A 241 2.63 23.07 -4.75
N GLY A 242 1.61 22.87 -5.58
CA GLY A 242 1.78 22.36 -6.94
C GLY A 242 1.54 23.42 -8.01
N PRO A 243 1.70 23.04 -9.28
CA PRO A 243 1.52 23.95 -10.39
C PRO A 243 0.06 24.39 -10.54
N SER A 244 -0.12 25.62 -11.01
CA SER A 244 -1.45 26.15 -11.36
C SER A 244 -1.76 25.89 -12.82
N TYR A 245 -2.97 25.43 -13.13
CA TYR A 245 -3.47 25.30 -14.49
C TYR A 245 -4.80 26.03 -14.60
N LYS A 246 -4.89 27.00 -15.51
CA LYS A 246 -6.08 27.86 -15.73
C LYS A 246 -6.64 28.50 -14.44
N GLY A 247 -5.75 28.90 -13.52
CA GLY A 247 -6.14 29.57 -12.26
C GLY A 247 -6.49 28.62 -11.12
N GLU A 248 -6.56 27.30 -11.35
CA GLU A 248 -6.72 26.31 -10.30
C GLU A 248 -5.36 25.78 -9.84
N LYS A 249 -5.15 25.70 -8.52
CA LYS A 249 -3.97 25.06 -7.94
C LYS A 249 -4.16 23.54 -7.90
N TYR A 250 -3.19 22.81 -8.43
CA TYR A 250 -3.15 21.35 -8.34
C TYR A 250 -2.13 20.90 -7.30
N HIS A 251 -2.30 19.67 -6.80
CA HIS A 251 -1.29 19.05 -5.95
C HIS A 251 0.00 18.84 -6.75
N PHE A 252 1.17 18.98 -6.12
CA PHE A 252 2.48 18.88 -6.79
C PHE A 252 2.69 17.56 -7.57
N LEU A 253 2.11 16.45 -7.09
CA LEU A 253 2.19 15.16 -7.79
C LEU A 253 1.22 15.03 -8.97
N SER A 254 0.23 15.91 -9.10
CA SER A 254 -0.82 15.81 -10.14
C SER A 254 -0.25 15.61 -11.56
N PRO A 255 0.77 16.37 -12.03
CA PRO A 255 1.37 16.16 -13.35
C PRO A 255 2.17 14.86 -13.47
N LYS A 256 2.55 14.25 -12.34
CA LYS A 256 3.42 13.06 -12.28
C LYS A 256 2.61 11.76 -12.23
N ILE A 257 1.36 11.81 -11.76
CA ILE A 257 0.49 10.63 -11.65
C ILE A 257 0.41 9.82 -12.96
N PRO A 258 0.25 10.42 -14.15
CA PRO A 258 0.17 9.65 -15.40
C PRO A 258 1.43 8.81 -15.65
N ALA A 259 2.62 9.36 -15.43
CA ALA A 259 3.88 8.63 -15.58
C ALA A 259 4.01 7.48 -14.58
N ILE A 260 3.59 7.71 -13.34
CA ILE A 260 3.63 6.70 -12.27
C ILE A 260 2.68 5.54 -12.57
N GLU A 261 1.43 5.83 -12.96
CA GLU A 261 0.44 4.82 -13.34
C GLU A 261 0.90 4.01 -14.55
N GLN A 262 1.39 4.70 -15.58
CA GLN A 262 1.87 4.07 -16.79
C GLN A 262 3.10 3.20 -16.54
N ALA A 263 4.03 3.62 -15.66
CA ALA A 263 5.15 2.81 -15.22
C ALA A 263 4.68 1.56 -14.45
N LEU A 264 3.76 1.71 -13.50
CA LEU A 264 3.20 0.57 -12.74
C LEU A 264 2.58 -0.48 -13.67
N LEU A 265 1.67 -0.05 -14.55
CA LEU A 265 0.98 -0.95 -15.47
C LEU A 265 1.95 -1.60 -16.46
N SER A 266 2.88 -0.83 -17.02
CA SER A 266 3.87 -1.37 -17.97
C SER A 266 4.78 -2.40 -17.30
N MET A 267 5.28 -2.11 -16.09
CA MET A 267 6.15 -3.04 -15.36
C MET A 267 5.41 -4.32 -14.99
N VAL A 268 4.19 -4.22 -14.47
CA VAL A 268 3.42 -5.41 -14.10
C VAL A 268 3.04 -6.23 -15.33
N GLU A 269 2.62 -5.58 -16.42
CA GLU A 269 2.29 -6.28 -17.65
C GLU A 269 3.50 -7.04 -18.22
N LEU A 270 4.69 -6.43 -18.21
CA LEU A 270 5.92 -7.07 -18.69
C LEU A 270 6.39 -8.21 -17.78
N ILE A 271 6.27 -8.07 -16.47
CA ILE A 271 6.76 -9.07 -15.50
C ILE A 271 5.76 -10.23 -15.33
N ALA A 272 4.47 -9.93 -15.27
CA ALA A 272 3.44 -10.85 -14.78
C ALA A 272 2.26 -11.02 -15.73
N GLY A 273 2.23 -10.28 -16.84
CA GLY A 273 1.26 -10.43 -17.91
C GLY A 273 0.03 -9.50 -17.82
N PRO A 274 -0.76 -9.45 -18.90
CA PRO A 274 -1.86 -8.49 -19.07
C PRO A 274 -3.00 -8.68 -18.09
N PHE A 275 -3.29 -9.92 -17.67
CA PHE A 275 -4.36 -10.21 -16.71
C PHE A 275 -4.15 -9.49 -15.37
N ILE A 276 -2.91 -9.48 -14.87
CA ILE A 276 -2.58 -8.83 -13.59
C ILE A 276 -2.56 -7.31 -13.76
N ALA A 277 -2.03 -6.82 -14.88
CA ALA A 277 -2.07 -5.39 -15.20
C ALA A 277 -3.50 -4.85 -15.30
N GLU A 278 -4.43 -5.62 -15.88
CA GLU A 278 -5.85 -5.28 -15.95
C GLU A 278 -6.49 -5.25 -14.55
N HIS A 279 -6.19 -6.22 -13.68
CA HIS A 279 -6.65 -6.20 -12.29
C HIS A 279 -6.20 -4.92 -11.57
N ILE A 280 -4.93 -4.52 -11.72
CA ILE A 280 -4.41 -3.27 -11.12
C ILE A 280 -5.07 -2.05 -11.74
N PHE A 281 -5.26 -2.02 -13.06
CA PHE A 281 -5.95 -0.93 -13.74
C PHE A 281 -7.37 -0.74 -13.17
N ASN A 282 -8.13 -1.83 -13.05
CA ASN A 282 -9.49 -1.79 -12.51
C ASN A 282 -9.50 -1.31 -11.04
N PHE A 283 -8.53 -1.75 -10.24
CA PHE A 283 -8.35 -1.24 -8.88
C PHE A 283 -8.08 0.27 -8.85
N LEU A 284 -7.16 0.76 -9.69
CA LEU A 284 -6.84 2.20 -9.75
C LEU A 284 -8.03 3.05 -10.22
N ASP A 285 -8.86 2.51 -11.11
CA ASP A 285 -10.08 3.16 -11.57
C ASP A 285 -11.16 3.19 -10.48
N GLU A 286 -11.40 2.05 -9.79
CA GLU A 286 -12.33 1.96 -8.66
C GLU A 286 -11.93 2.90 -7.51
N MET A 287 -10.63 3.03 -7.25
CA MET A 287 -10.12 3.88 -6.17
C MET A 287 -10.02 5.36 -6.54
N GLN A 288 -10.18 5.73 -7.80
CA GLN A 288 -10.03 7.10 -8.27
C GLN A 288 -10.88 8.13 -7.48
N PRO A 289 -12.15 7.86 -7.12
CA PRO A 289 -12.96 8.80 -6.34
C PRO A 289 -12.43 9.05 -4.91
N HIS A 290 -11.58 8.15 -4.39
CA HIS A 290 -11.01 8.25 -3.05
C HIS A 290 -9.70 9.03 -3.00
N ILE A 291 -8.99 9.13 -4.14
CA ILE A 291 -7.67 9.79 -4.23
C ILE A 291 -7.85 11.32 -4.17
N LYS A 292 -7.09 11.98 -3.29
CA LYS A 292 -7.17 13.45 -3.11
C LYS A 292 -6.43 14.23 -4.19
N ILE A 293 -5.46 13.61 -4.84
CA ILE A 293 -4.72 14.21 -5.96
C ILE A 293 -5.62 14.19 -7.19
N ARG A 294 -6.12 15.36 -7.59
CA ARG A 294 -6.83 15.51 -8.86
C ARG A 294 -5.90 15.19 -10.03
N CYS A 295 -6.43 14.53 -11.07
CA CYS A 295 -5.69 14.32 -12.31
C CYS A 295 -5.25 15.64 -12.93
N TRP A 296 -4.07 15.63 -13.54
CA TRP A 296 -3.63 16.77 -14.33
C TRP A 296 -4.51 16.92 -15.57
N PRO A 297 -5.00 18.12 -15.89
CA PRO A 297 -5.86 18.33 -17.04
C PRO A 297 -5.17 17.93 -18.36
N GLY A 298 -5.91 17.24 -19.24
CA GLY A 298 -5.40 16.81 -20.55
C GLY A 298 -4.74 15.43 -20.58
N PHE A 299 -4.80 14.67 -19.48
CA PHE A 299 -4.45 13.25 -19.44
C PHE A 299 -5.69 12.40 -19.17
N ASP A 300 -6.13 11.65 -20.18
CA ASP A 300 -7.15 10.62 -20.04
C ASP A 300 -6.47 9.25 -19.80
N LYS A 301 -6.94 8.48 -18.80
CA LYS A 301 -6.44 7.12 -18.57
C LYS A 301 -6.80 6.24 -19.76
N GLN A 302 -5.81 5.67 -20.45
CA GLN A 302 -6.04 4.67 -21.50
C GLN A 302 -5.99 3.28 -20.88
N ARG A 303 -6.94 2.41 -21.24
CA ARG A 303 -6.91 1.00 -20.86
C ARG A 303 -5.65 0.34 -21.45
N PRO A 304 -4.99 -0.59 -20.73
CA PRO A 304 -3.96 -1.43 -21.32
C PRO A 304 -4.52 -2.10 -22.57
N ASN A 305 -3.78 -2.05 -23.68
CA ASN A 305 -4.20 -2.68 -24.93
C ASN A 305 -4.36 -4.19 -24.67
N SER A 306 -5.57 -4.71 -24.79
CA SER A 306 -5.87 -6.13 -24.86
C SER A 306 -5.32 -6.68 -26.19
N GLY A 307 -4.01 -6.90 -26.22
CA GLY A 307 -3.31 -7.61 -27.29
C GLY A 307 -3.28 -9.10 -27.03
#